data_AF-A0A5D2VJD9-F1
#
_entry.id   AF-A0A5D2VJD9-F1
#
_cell.length_a   1.000
_cell.length_b   1.000
_cell.length_c   1.000
_cell.angle_alpha   90.00
_cell.angle_beta   90.00
_cell.angle_gamma   90.00
#
_symmetry.space_group_name_H-M   'P 1'
#
loop_
_entity.id
_entity.type
_entity.pdbx_description
1 polymer ?
#
loop_
_entity_poly.entity_id
_entity_poly.type
_entity_poly.pdbx_seq_one_letter_code
_entity_poly.pdbx_strand_id
1 'polypeptide(L)'
;MAALTEFFSHLYTMTVVFFTLLLLEVAILIRSLTGGLSDSEKRLITTTQYLKFIEEKNPTIIYSTRSSSRVDLSSNECTVCLSELEEGEKVRKLKCKHTFHKDCLDRWLQQYWATCPLCRTKVLPDEVVANYHRLQNQVEYDGSDEEMIFLLSALHDNSLHRLF
;
A
#
# COMPACT_ATOMS: atom_id res chain seq x y z
N MET A 1 33.28 61.66 -9.85
CA MET A 1 31.86 61.24 -9.95
C MET A 1 31.71 59.84 -10.54
N ALA A 2 32.39 59.49 -11.65
CA ALA A 2 32.29 58.18 -12.29
C ALA A 2 32.76 56.97 -11.43
N ALA A 3 33.85 57.11 -10.68
CA ALA A 3 34.38 56.00 -9.86
C ALA A 3 33.45 55.58 -8.71
N LEU A 4 32.68 56.52 -8.15
CA LEU A 4 31.72 56.23 -7.07
C LEU A 4 30.50 55.50 -7.63
N THR A 5 30.00 55.91 -8.81
CA THR A 5 28.87 55.25 -9.46
C THR A 5 29.21 53.81 -9.86
N GLU A 6 30.44 53.57 -10.34
CA GLU A 6 30.93 52.21 -10.63
C GLU A 6 30.98 51.36 -9.35
N PHE A 7 31.51 51.90 -8.26
CA PHE A 7 31.58 51.21 -6.98
C PHE A 7 30.20 50.83 -6.44
N PHE A 8 29.24 51.75 -6.45
CA PHE A 8 27.87 51.48 -5.99
C PHE A 8 27.15 50.47 -6.90
N SER A 9 27.38 50.52 -8.21
CA SER A 9 26.82 49.54 -9.14
C SER A 9 27.36 48.13 -8.87
N HIS A 10 28.67 48.00 -8.62
CA HIS A 10 29.29 46.72 -8.30
C HIS A 10 28.76 46.17 -6.98
N LEU A 11 28.71 47.00 -5.93
CA LEU A 11 28.15 46.63 -4.64
C LEU A 11 26.69 46.18 -4.76
N TYR A 12 25.87 46.88 -5.55
CA TYR A 12 24.49 46.50 -5.81
C TYR A 12 24.37 45.16 -6.55
N THR A 13 25.19 44.91 -7.56
CA THR A 13 25.17 43.61 -8.25
C THR A 13 25.59 42.45 -7.34
N MET A 14 26.58 42.66 -6.48
CA MET A 14 27.05 41.64 -5.54
C MET A 14 26.00 41.31 -4.48
N THR A 15 25.30 42.32 -3.96
CA THR A 15 24.21 42.09 -3.00
C THR A 15 23.04 41.38 -3.67
N VAL A 16 22.62 41.81 -4.86
CA VAL A 16 21.54 41.14 -5.61
C VAL A 16 21.90 39.69 -5.88
N VAL A 17 23.10 39.40 -6.39
CA VAL A 17 23.55 38.03 -6.65
C VAL A 17 23.55 37.20 -5.36
N PHE A 18 24.10 37.73 -4.27
CA PHE A 18 24.11 37.03 -2.98
C PHE A 18 22.70 36.69 -2.48
N PHE A 19 21.78 37.64 -2.49
CA PHE A 19 20.40 37.40 -2.08
C PHE A 19 19.68 36.43 -3.00
N THR A 20 19.93 36.46 -4.32
CA THR A 20 19.35 35.49 -5.25
C THR A 20 19.86 34.07 -5.00
N LEU A 21 21.16 33.90 -4.72
CA LEU A 21 21.74 32.60 -4.39
C LEU A 21 21.18 32.05 -3.07
N LEU A 22 21.07 32.90 -2.05
CA LEU A 22 20.46 32.54 -0.76
C LEU A 22 19.00 32.12 -0.93
N LEU A 23 18.21 32.86 -1.71
CA LEU A 23 16.81 32.51 -2.00
C LEU A 23 16.70 31.19 -2.78
N LEU A 24 17.62 30.92 -3.72
CA LEU A 24 17.66 29.65 -4.45
C LEU A 24 18.00 28.48 -3.53
N GLU A 25 18.98 28.64 -2.64
CA GLU A 25 19.35 27.62 -1.65
C GLU A 25 18.19 27.31 -0.71
N VAL A 26 17.55 28.34 -0.16
CA VAL A 26 16.35 28.18 0.68
C VAL A 26 15.22 27.50 -0.09
N ALA A 27 14.99 27.86 -1.35
CA ALA A 27 14.00 27.20 -2.19
C ALA A 27 14.32 25.71 -2.45
N ILE A 28 15.60 25.36 -2.63
CA ILE A 28 16.05 23.98 -2.80
C ILE A 28 15.86 23.19 -1.49
N LEU A 29 16.20 23.77 -0.35
CA LEU A 29 16.01 23.14 0.97
C LEU A 29 14.52 22.95 1.29
N ILE A 30 13.68 23.95 1.01
CA ILE A 30 12.22 23.84 1.15
C ILE A 30 11.69 22.73 0.23
N ARG A 31 12.15 22.64 -1.03
CA ARG A 31 11.76 21.56 -1.95
C ARG A 31 12.25 20.19 -1.48
N SER A 32 13.41 20.10 -0.83
CA SER A 32 13.91 18.85 -0.25
C SER A 32 13.05 18.39 0.94
N LEU A 33 12.66 19.33 1.80
CA LEU A 33 11.82 19.04 2.98
C LEU A 33 10.36 18.77 2.61
N THR A 34 9.81 19.50 1.64
CA THR A 34 8.41 19.34 1.19
C THR A 34 8.23 18.29 0.09
N GLY A 35 9.28 18.02 -0.69
CA GLY A 35 9.31 16.98 -1.72
C GLY A 35 9.40 15.57 -1.16
N GLY A 36 9.90 15.38 0.06
CA GLY A 36 9.97 14.08 0.73
C GLY A 36 8.62 13.56 1.26
N LEU A 37 7.68 14.45 1.60
CA LEU A 37 6.41 14.06 2.24
C LEU A 37 5.19 14.08 1.31
N SER A 38 5.25 14.80 0.17
CA SER A 38 4.03 15.05 -0.62
C SER A 38 3.77 14.10 -1.80
N ASP A 39 4.68 13.17 -2.09
CA ASP A 39 4.49 12.15 -3.15
C ASP A 39 4.34 10.73 -2.63
N SER A 40 4.90 10.41 -1.45
CA SER A 40 4.82 9.06 -0.88
C SER A 40 3.48 8.74 -0.21
N GLU A 41 2.74 9.75 0.26
CA GLU A 41 1.47 9.55 0.98
C GLU A 41 0.24 9.47 0.06
N LYS A 42 0.44 9.72 -1.25
CA LYS A 42 -0.62 9.55 -2.23
C LYS A 42 -0.74 8.07 -2.58
N ARG A 43 -1.69 7.43 -1.89
CA ARG A 43 -2.45 6.21 -2.28
C ARG A 43 -2.00 4.88 -1.67
N LEU A 44 -1.42 4.87 -0.48
CA LEU A 44 -1.46 3.63 0.30
C LEU A 44 -2.91 3.38 0.73
N ILE A 45 -3.47 2.22 0.36
CA ILE A 45 -4.83 1.85 0.76
C ILE A 45 -4.75 0.90 1.94
N THR A 46 -5.48 1.20 3.01
CA THR A 46 -5.52 0.33 4.19
C THR A 46 -6.19 -1.01 3.86
N THR A 47 -5.90 -2.06 4.63
CA THR A 47 -6.59 -3.36 4.49
C THR A 47 -8.12 -3.21 4.57
N THR A 48 -8.62 -2.30 5.41
CA THR A 48 -10.06 -2.00 5.50
C THR A 48 -10.61 -1.38 4.22
N GLN A 49 -9.86 -0.46 3.59
CA GLN A 49 -10.24 0.13 2.30
C GLN A 49 -10.18 -0.90 1.17
N TYR A 50 -9.18 -1.78 1.16
CA TYR A 50 -9.05 -2.86 0.17
C TYR A 50 -10.20 -3.86 0.25
N LEU A 51 -10.56 -4.32 1.46
CA LEU A 51 -11.70 -5.22 1.67
C LEU A 51 -13.03 -4.57 1.30
N LYS A 52 -13.21 -3.28 1.60
CA LYS A 52 -14.40 -2.52 1.20
C LYS A 52 -14.52 -2.46 -0.32
N PHE A 53 -13.40 -2.26 -1.03
CA PHE A 53 -13.37 -2.27 -2.49
C PHE A 53 -13.73 -3.64 -3.08
N ILE A 54 -13.27 -4.73 -2.47
CA ILE A 54 -13.67 -6.09 -2.86
C ILE A 54 -15.17 -6.28 -2.66
N GLU A 55 -15.73 -5.83 -1.52
CA GLU A 55 -17.17 -5.92 -1.24
C GLU A 55 -18.01 -5.17 -2.27
N GLU A 56 -17.59 -3.97 -2.65
CA GLU A 56 -18.29 -3.16 -3.65
C GLU A 56 -18.27 -3.82 -5.03
N LYS A 57 -17.14 -4.42 -5.43
CA LYS A 57 -16.99 -5.04 -6.76
C LYS A 57 -17.59 -6.45 -6.85
N ASN A 58 -17.56 -7.21 -5.75
CA ASN A 58 -17.94 -8.62 -5.71
C ASN A 58 -18.74 -8.89 -4.42
N PRO A 59 -19.99 -8.40 -4.31
CA PRO A 59 -20.75 -8.43 -3.05
C PRO A 59 -20.93 -9.84 -2.50
N THR A 60 -20.97 -9.93 -1.18
CA THR A 60 -21.27 -11.18 -0.48
C THR A 60 -22.73 -11.56 -0.71
N ILE A 61 -22.96 -12.82 -1.07
CA ILE A 61 -24.30 -13.40 -1.19
C ILE A 61 -24.42 -14.60 -0.25
N ILE A 62 -25.63 -14.93 0.14
CA ILE A 62 -25.92 -16.17 0.86
C ILE A 62 -26.12 -17.29 -0.17
N TYR A 63 -25.36 -18.36 -0.03
CA TYR A 63 -25.47 -19.51 -0.90
C TYR A 63 -26.83 -20.22 -0.69
N SER A 64 -27.51 -20.55 -1.78
CA SER A 64 -28.77 -21.29 -1.74
C SER A 64 -28.75 -22.41 -2.79
N THR A 65 -28.90 -23.63 -2.29
CA THR A 65 -28.92 -24.90 -3.04
C THR A 65 -30.07 -24.97 -4.05
N ARG A 66 -31.18 -24.25 -3.80
CA ARG A 66 -32.37 -24.20 -4.65
C ARG A 66 -32.11 -23.67 -6.06
N SER A 67 -31.00 -22.96 -6.27
CA SER A 67 -30.61 -22.41 -7.57
C SER A 67 -29.85 -23.38 -8.47
N SER A 68 -29.37 -24.53 -7.96
CA SER A 68 -28.51 -25.49 -8.68
C SER A 68 -29.30 -26.63 -9.35
N SER A 69 -30.51 -26.34 -9.85
CA SER A 69 -31.28 -27.31 -10.63
C SER A 69 -30.97 -27.13 -12.12
N ARG A 70 -30.23 -28.13 -12.66
CA ARG A 70 -29.87 -28.38 -14.07
C ARG A 70 -28.43 -27.97 -14.46
N VAL A 71 -27.54 -28.96 -14.39
CA VAL A 71 -26.36 -29.16 -15.26
C VAL A 71 -25.46 -27.92 -15.41
N ASP A 72 -24.81 -27.50 -14.33
CA ASP A 72 -23.56 -26.73 -14.42
C ASP A 72 -22.55 -27.45 -13.53
N LEU A 73 -21.62 -28.20 -14.13
CA LEU A 73 -20.64 -29.03 -13.42
C LEU A 73 -19.57 -28.19 -12.69
N SER A 74 -19.64 -26.85 -12.74
CA SER A 74 -18.79 -25.99 -11.95
C SER A 74 -19.38 -25.72 -10.55
N SER A 75 -18.92 -26.55 -9.62
CA SER A 75 -18.51 -26.16 -8.27
C SER A 75 -19.61 -25.69 -7.29
N ASN A 76 -20.33 -26.67 -6.71
CA ASN A 76 -20.82 -26.55 -5.32
C ASN A 76 -19.67 -26.73 -4.31
N GLU A 77 -18.43 -26.45 -4.70
CA GLU A 77 -17.23 -26.66 -3.89
C GLU A 77 -16.35 -25.43 -4.01
N CYS A 78 -15.87 -24.93 -2.88
CA CYS A 78 -14.90 -23.87 -2.84
C CYS A 78 -13.51 -24.46 -3.11
N THR A 79 -12.94 -24.22 -4.29
CA THR A 79 -11.64 -24.83 -4.66
C THR A 79 -10.44 -24.24 -3.91
N VAL A 80 -10.66 -23.27 -3.01
CA VAL A 80 -9.62 -22.71 -2.15
C VAL A 80 -9.45 -23.56 -0.89
N CYS A 81 -10.56 -23.99 -0.27
CA CYS A 81 -10.55 -24.85 0.91
C CYS A 81 -10.92 -26.31 0.62
N LEU A 82 -11.26 -26.62 -0.64
CA LEU A 82 -11.67 -27.96 -1.09
C LEU A 82 -12.87 -28.52 -0.31
N SER A 83 -13.79 -27.64 0.08
CA SER A 83 -14.98 -27.98 0.86
C SER A 83 -16.25 -27.60 0.10
N GLU A 84 -17.32 -28.37 0.28
CA GLU A 84 -18.61 -28.07 -0.32
C GLU A 84 -19.17 -26.72 0.17
N LEU A 85 -19.93 -26.06 -0.68
CA LEU A 85 -20.67 -24.85 -0.37
C LEU A 85 -22.04 -25.26 0.18
N GLU A 86 -22.33 -24.87 1.42
CA GLU A 86 -23.56 -25.23 2.12
C GLU A 86 -24.60 -24.09 2.13
N GLU A 87 -25.87 -24.46 2.24
CA GLU A 87 -26.95 -23.47 2.30
C GLU A 87 -26.81 -22.55 3.52
N GLY A 88 -26.93 -21.24 3.29
CA GLY A 88 -26.73 -20.24 4.35
C GLY A 88 -25.30 -19.70 4.44
N GLU A 89 -24.33 -20.31 3.77
CA GLU A 89 -22.95 -19.83 3.79
C GLU A 89 -22.75 -18.52 3.03
N LYS A 90 -21.82 -17.70 3.51
CA LYS A 90 -21.42 -16.46 2.85
C LYS A 90 -20.44 -16.77 1.73
N VAL A 91 -20.86 -16.52 0.50
CA VAL A 91 -20.05 -16.75 -0.69
C VAL A 91 -19.91 -15.48 -1.52
N ARG A 92 -18.91 -15.45 -2.38
CA ARG A 92 -18.75 -14.43 -3.41
C ARG A 92 -18.73 -15.10 -4.77
N LYS A 93 -19.54 -14.57 -5.69
CA LYS A 93 -19.55 -14.97 -7.09
C LYS A 93 -18.79 -13.94 -7.92
N LEU A 94 -17.73 -14.38 -8.58
CA LEU A 94 -16.93 -13.53 -9.45
C LEU A 94 -17.61 -13.29 -10.80
N LYS A 95 -17.15 -12.28 -11.56
CA LYS A 95 -17.63 -12.02 -12.93
C LYS A 95 -17.39 -13.18 -13.90
N CYS A 96 -16.36 -13.99 -13.65
CA CYS A 96 -16.09 -15.24 -14.37
C CYS A 96 -17.03 -16.39 -13.96
N LYS A 97 -18.05 -16.13 -13.12
CA LYS A 97 -19.08 -17.05 -12.61
C LYS A 97 -18.63 -18.08 -11.58
N HIS A 98 -17.34 -18.21 -11.30
CA HIS A 98 -16.83 -19.04 -10.21
C HIS A 98 -17.24 -18.48 -8.84
N THR A 99 -17.56 -19.39 -7.92
CA THR A 99 -18.07 -19.09 -6.58
C THR A 99 -17.14 -19.67 -5.52
N PHE A 100 -16.89 -18.91 -4.46
CA PHE A 100 -15.99 -19.28 -3.36
C PHE A 100 -16.57 -18.78 -2.04
N HIS A 101 -16.18 -19.36 -0.90
CA HIS A 101 -16.46 -18.74 0.40
C HIS A 101 -15.90 -17.32 0.44
N LYS A 102 -16.65 -16.41 1.06
CA LYS A 102 -16.24 -15.01 1.24
C LYS A 102 -14.83 -14.92 1.80
N ASP A 103 -14.58 -15.60 2.91
CA ASP A 103 -13.31 -15.53 3.63
C ASP A 103 -12.15 -16.17 2.84
N CYS A 104 -12.44 -17.25 2.11
CA CYS A 104 -11.45 -17.91 1.26
C CYS A 104 -10.99 -16.99 0.13
N LEU A 105 -11.94 -16.37 -0.57
CA LEU A 105 -11.62 -15.45 -1.65
C LEU A 105 -10.97 -14.16 -1.13
N ASP A 106 -11.46 -13.60 -0.03
CA ASP A 106 -10.89 -12.36 0.55
C ASP A 106 -9.44 -12.59 0.98
N ARG A 107 -9.10 -13.73 1.57
CA ARG A 107 -7.70 -14.10 1.90
C ARG A 107 -6.85 -14.27 0.65
N TRP A 108 -7.37 -14.96 -0.36
CA TRP A 108 -6.66 -15.17 -1.63
C TRP A 108 -6.29 -13.84 -2.30
N LEU A 109 -7.24 -12.90 -2.36
CA LEU A 109 -7.03 -11.58 -2.97
C LEU A 109 -6.08 -10.69 -2.16
N GLN A 110 -5.91 -10.93 -0.85
CA GLN A 110 -4.96 -10.20 -0.01
C GLN A 110 -3.52 -10.70 -0.12
N GLN A 111 -3.28 -11.93 -0.61
CA GLN A 111 -1.93 -12.50 -0.59
C GLN A 111 -1.03 -11.97 -1.71
N TYR A 112 -1.17 -12.47 -2.92
CA TYR A 112 -0.31 -12.09 -4.06
C TYR A 112 -1.05 -11.99 -5.39
N TRP A 113 -2.23 -12.61 -5.49
CA TRP A 113 -2.92 -12.77 -6.77
C TRP A 113 -4.35 -12.27 -6.68
N ALA A 114 -4.59 -11.07 -7.22
CA ALA A 114 -5.92 -10.49 -7.37
C ALA A 114 -6.70 -11.09 -8.56
N THR A 115 -6.63 -12.42 -8.71
CA THR A 115 -7.20 -13.18 -9.82
C THR A 115 -8.07 -14.32 -9.30
N CYS A 116 -9.00 -14.79 -10.13
CA CYS A 116 -9.79 -15.98 -9.83
C CYS A 116 -8.88 -17.21 -9.60
N PRO A 117 -9.03 -17.96 -8.50
CA PRO A 117 -8.27 -19.18 -8.24
C PRO A 117 -8.41 -20.25 -9.32
N LEU A 118 -9.57 -20.29 -10.01
CA LEU A 118 -9.88 -21.30 -11.01
C LEU A 118 -9.39 -20.93 -12.42
N CYS A 119 -9.73 -19.75 -12.91
CA CYS A 119 -9.49 -19.37 -14.31
C CYS A 119 -8.50 -18.21 -14.49
N ARG A 120 -7.93 -17.68 -13.40
CA ARG A 120 -6.98 -16.56 -13.41
C ARG A 120 -7.49 -15.25 -14.03
N THR A 121 -8.80 -15.13 -14.30
CA THR A 121 -9.40 -13.83 -14.67
C THR A 121 -9.15 -12.81 -13.56
N LYS A 122 -8.70 -11.60 -13.94
CA LYS A 122 -8.48 -10.50 -12.99
C LYS A 122 -9.77 -10.13 -12.27
N VAL A 123 -9.68 -10.02 -10.95
CA VAL A 123 -10.80 -9.64 -10.07
C VAL A 123 -10.76 -8.15 -9.74
N LEU A 124 -9.56 -7.61 -9.54
CA LEU A 124 -9.33 -6.20 -9.19
C LEU A 124 -8.38 -5.53 -10.19
N PRO A 125 -8.40 -4.18 -10.30
CA PRO A 125 -7.44 -3.43 -11.13
C PRO A 125 -6.01 -3.49 -10.56
N ASP A 126 -5.02 -3.55 -11.45
CA ASP A 126 -3.61 -3.67 -11.07
C ASP A 126 -3.14 -2.51 -10.17
N GLU A 127 -3.65 -1.29 -10.38
CA GLU A 127 -3.31 -0.11 -9.57
C GLU A 127 -3.70 -0.28 -8.09
N VAL A 128 -4.89 -0.83 -7.82
CA VAL A 128 -5.39 -1.04 -6.46
C VAL A 128 -4.54 -2.09 -5.74
N VAL A 129 -4.20 -3.16 -6.46
CA VAL A 129 -3.42 -4.28 -5.94
C VAL A 129 -1.98 -3.86 -5.66
N ALA A 130 -1.36 -3.12 -6.57
CA ALA A 130 -0.02 -2.58 -6.39
C ALA A 130 0.06 -1.65 -5.16
N ASN A 131 -0.93 -0.79 -4.96
CA ASN A 131 -0.99 0.11 -3.81
C ASN A 131 -1.14 -0.66 -2.48
N TYR A 132 -1.94 -1.72 -2.46
CA TYR A 132 -2.11 -2.57 -1.28
C TYR A 132 -0.81 -3.30 -0.90
N HIS A 133 -0.13 -3.93 -1.86
CA HIS A 133 1.14 -4.62 -1.58
C HIS A 133 2.26 -3.67 -1.17
N ARG A 134 2.30 -2.44 -1.70
CA ARG A 134 3.25 -1.41 -1.23
C ARG A 134 3.04 -1.09 0.26
N LEU A 135 1.79 -1.00 0.71
CA LEU A 135 1.49 -0.81 2.13
C LEU A 135 1.91 -2.04 2.95
N GLN A 136 1.55 -3.24 2.51
CA GLN A 136 1.88 -4.46 3.25
C GLN A 136 3.39 -4.63 3.44
N ASN A 137 4.18 -4.40 2.39
CA ASN A 137 5.64 -4.44 2.47
C ASN A 137 6.21 -3.35 3.40
N GLN A 138 5.58 -2.17 3.46
CA GLN A 138 5.99 -1.11 4.37
C GLN A 138 5.70 -1.48 5.84
N VAL A 139 4.56 -2.10 6.13
CA VAL A 139 4.20 -2.59 7.47
C VAL A 139 5.08 -3.77 7.90
N GLU A 140 5.40 -4.67 6.98
CA GLU A 140 6.28 -5.82 7.26
C GLU A 140 7.72 -5.38 7.57
N TYR A 141 8.20 -4.33 6.92
CA TYR A 141 9.50 -3.71 7.21
C TYR A 141 9.52 -2.95 8.55
N ASP A 142 8.50 -2.13 8.83
CA ASP A 142 8.36 -1.37 10.08
C ASP A 142 8.26 -2.28 11.32
N GLY A 143 7.62 -3.45 11.18
CA GLY A 143 7.57 -4.47 12.23
C GLY A 143 8.93 -5.11 12.56
N SER A 144 9.86 -5.14 11.59
CA SER A 144 11.22 -5.65 11.81
C SER A 144 12.15 -4.62 12.43
N ASP A 145 11.90 -3.32 12.22
CA ASP A 145 12.70 -2.26 12.80
C ASP A 145 12.40 -2.08 14.29
N GLU A 146 11.16 -2.17 14.76
CA GLU A 146 10.84 -2.16 16.20
C GLU A 146 11.47 -3.36 16.94
N GLU A 147 11.42 -4.56 16.33
CA GLU A 147 12.01 -5.77 16.90
C GLU A 147 13.55 -5.74 16.81
N MET A 148 14.12 -5.19 15.73
CA MET A 148 15.56 -4.96 15.59
C MET A 148 16.05 -3.84 16.51
N ILE A 149 15.31 -2.76 16.71
CA ILE A 149 15.59 -1.67 17.67
C ILE A 149 15.51 -2.22 19.10
N PHE A 150 14.54 -3.08 19.40
CA PHE A 150 14.47 -3.78 20.69
C PHE A 150 15.67 -4.71 20.90
N LEU A 151 16.07 -5.49 19.90
CA LEU A 151 17.27 -6.34 19.97
C LEU A 151 18.57 -5.52 20.06
N LEU A 152 18.66 -4.39 19.36
CA LEU A 152 19.81 -3.48 19.39
C LEU A 152 19.91 -2.73 20.73
N SER A 153 18.79 -2.33 21.32
CA SER A 153 18.76 -1.72 22.66
C SER A 153 19.11 -2.73 23.77
N ALA A 154 18.64 -3.98 23.66
CA ALA A 154 19.01 -5.07 24.56
C ALA A 154 20.52 -5.43 24.48
N LEU A 155 21.13 -5.31 23.30
CA LEU A 155 22.58 -5.48 23.12
C LEU A 155 23.38 -4.28 23.67
N HIS A 156 22.85 -3.06 23.60
CA HIS A 156 23.53 -1.87 24.10
C HIS A 156 23.53 -1.80 25.64
N ASP A 157 22.43 -2.20 26.29
CA ASP A 157 22.31 -2.19 27.76
C ASP A 157 23.20 -3.25 28.44
N ASN A 158 23.55 -4.34 27.73
CA ASN A 158 24.42 -5.39 28.27
C ASN A 158 25.92 -5.07 28.17
N SER A 159 26.33 -3.94 27.57
CA SER A 159 27.73 -3.53 27.52
C SER A 159 28.17 -2.58 28.65
N LEU A 160 27.23 -2.07 29.47
CA LEU A 160 27.55 -1.16 30.58
C LEU A 160 27.47 -1.78 31.98
N HIS A 161 27.09 -3.05 32.11
CA HIS A 161 27.12 -3.74 33.42
C HIS A 161 28.29 -4.73 33.60
N ARG A 162 29.29 -4.69 32.71
CA ARG A 162 30.48 -5.57 32.76
C ARG A 162 31.83 -4.84 32.74
N LEU A 163 31.83 -3.56 33.09
CA LEU A 163 33.03 -2.78 33.37
C LEU A 163 32.80 -1.84 34.58
N PHE A 164 32.44 -2.40 35.74
CA PHE A 164 32.89 -1.97 37.07
C PHE A 164 32.63 -3.11 38.07
#